data_AF-A0A6B2XCD9-F1
#
_entry.id   AF-A0A6B2XCD9-F1
#
_cell.length_a   1.000
_cell.length_b   1.000
_cell.length_c   1.000
_cell.angle_alpha   90.00
_cell.angle_beta   90.00
_cell.angle_gamma   90.00
#
_symmetry.space_group_name_H-M   'P 1'
#
loop_
_entity.id
_entity.type
_entity.pdbx_description
1 polymer ?
#
loop_
_entity_poly.entity_id
_entity_poly.type
_entity_poly.pdbx_seq_one_letter_code
_entity_poly.pdbx_strand_id
1 'polypeptide(L)'
;MTHDPEAGPPDEPTCAGFGTAVGWNARFKQLIAHGTTALSVTFDLPTRTGHDSDTPAARGEVGRAGVAVDSIDDMRVLFGGIPLGEVSTSMTADAPAAVLLLLYQLVAEEQGVAADRLTGAIRNGVPWGPYIFPPEPSLRLSDDLFGYCRAEIPGWRTITVPRTDPGGPEPYEPFHVDPSVGTQQAERLCKLRAWREQSQVDAALARLRKAALGADNVLYPMKDALLARATVGEVCGALRAVWGTSARRSGPTPVLTAGTAS
;
A
#
# COMPACT_ATOMS: atom_id res chain seq x y z
N MET A 1 24.65 -41.00 35.03
CA MET A 1 23.56 -40.01 34.87
C MET A 1 24.16 -38.80 34.18
N THR A 2 24.19 -38.84 32.85
CA THR A 2 24.66 -37.76 31.98
C THR A 2 23.43 -36.97 31.56
N HIS A 3 23.38 -35.70 31.95
CA HIS A 3 22.34 -34.76 31.52
C HIS A 3 22.67 -34.31 30.09
N ASP A 4 21.82 -34.67 29.13
CA ASP A 4 21.74 -33.98 27.84
C ASP A 4 21.14 -32.58 28.09
N PRO A 5 21.79 -31.49 27.65
CA PRO A 5 21.17 -30.18 27.67
C PRO A 5 20.19 -30.06 26.49
N GLU A 6 18.97 -29.66 26.85
CA GLU A 6 17.81 -29.37 26.02
C GLU A 6 18.14 -28.84 24.62
N ALA A 7 17.57 -29.53 23.63
CA ALA A 7 17.29 -28.94 22.32
C ALA A 7 16.42 -27.69 22.54
N GLY A 8 16.95 -26.52 22.17
CA GLY A 8 16.22 -25.26 22.14
C GLY A 8 15.00 -25.34 21.21
N PRO A 9 14.08 -24.36 21.30
CA PRO A 9 12.91 -24.32 20.44
C PRO A 9 13.34 -24.37 18.96
N PRO A 10 12.56 -25.01 18.08
CA PRO A 10 12.91 -25.12 16.67
C PRO A 10 13.14 -23.71 16.10
N ASP A 11 14.24 -23.55 15.36
CA ASP A 11 14.64 -22.30 14.73
C ASP A 11 13.42 -21.58 14.13
N GLU A 12 13.08 -20.42 14.70
CA GLU A 12 12.17 -19.49 14.03
C GLU A 12 12.71 -19.26 12.61
N PRO A 13 11.87 -19.36 11.56
CA PRO A 13 12.33 -19.14 10.21
C PRO A 13 12.97 -17.76 10.15
N THR A 14 14.26 -17.78 9.86
CA THR A 14 15.14 -16.61 9.81
C THR A 14 14.47 -15.53 8.96
N CYS A 15 14.48 -14.28 9.45
CA CYS A 15 13.86 -13.08 8.85
C CYS A 15 14.31 -12.70 7.41
N ALA A 16 14.91 -13.62 6.65
CA ALA A 16 15.27 -13.46 5.25
C ALA A 16 14.02 -13.51 4.35
N GLY A 17 13.21 -12.44 4.37
CA GLY A 17 12.03 -12.33 3.50
C GLY A 17 11.02 -11.26 3.86
N PHE A 18 11.12 -10.63 5.04
CA PHE A 18 10.11 -9.67 5.51
C PHE A 18 9.97 -8.40 4.66
N GLY A 19 10.91 -8.09 3.77
CA GLY A 19 10.79 -6.94 2.86
C GLY A 19 10.16 -7.26 1.50
N THR A 20 10.06 -8.54 1.10
CA THR A 20 9.68 -8.93 -0.26
C THR A 20 8.27 -9.49 -0.34
N ALA A 21 7.62 -9.33 -1.48
CA ALA A 21 6.29 -9.90 -1.73
C ALA A 21 6.27 -11.43 -1.57
N VAL A 22 7.36 -12.11 -1.93
CA VAL A 22 7.51 -13.57 -1.79
C VAL A 22 7.50 -13.98 -0.31
N GLY A 23 8.29 -13.30 0.53
CA GLY A 23 8.35 -13.63 1.96
C GLY A 23 7.03 -13.37 2.67
N TRP A 24 6.35 -12.25 2.34
CA TRP A 24 5.01 -11.98 2.85
C TRP A 24 3.97 -13.00 2.40
N ASN A 25 4.00 -13.43 1.14
CA ASN A 25 3.11 -14.47 0.63
C ASN A 25 3.29 -15.80 1.38
N ALA A 26 4.54 -16.22 1.59
CA ALA A 26 4.84 -17.42 2.37
C ALA A 26 4.28 -17.33 3.80
N ARG A 27 4.42 -16.17 4.45
CA ARG A 27 3.83 -15.90 5.76
C ARG A 27 2.30 -15.98 5.75
N PHE A 28 1.63 -15.40 4.75
CA PHE A 28 0.18 -15.50 4.64
C PHE A 28 -0.30 -16.94 4.50
N LYS A 29 0.39 -17.74 3.67
CA LYS A 29 0.09 -19.17 3.51
C LYS A 29 0.24 -19.94 4.83
N GLN A 30 1.29 -19.66 5.60
CA GLN A 30 1.47 -20.26 6.92
C GLN A 30 0.33 -19.86 7.88
N LEU A 31 -0.03 -18.58 7.94
CA LEU A 31 -1.12 -18.11 8.79
C LEU A 31 -2.46 -18.78 8.45
N ILE A 32 -2.77 -18.92 7.15
CA ILE A 32 -3.98 -19.60 6.67
C ILE A 32 -3.94 -21.09 7.01
N ALA A 33 -2.80 -21.75 6.84
CA ALA A 33 -2.64 -23.15 7.21
C ALA A 33 -2.89 -23.39 8.73
N HIS A 34 -2.66 -22.37 9.56
CA HIS A 34 -2.98 -22.37 10.98
C HIS A 34 -4.40 -21.85 11.32
N GLY A 35 -5.27 -21.68 10.31
CA GLY A 35 -6.68 -21.32 10.49
C GLY A 35 -6.96 -19.81 10.55
N THR A 36 -5.97 -18.96 10.27
CA THR A 36 -6.18 -17.50 10.22
C THR A 36 -6.93 -17.10 8.96
N THR A 37 -8.07 -16.44 9.11
CA THR A 37 -8.88 -15.91 8.00
C THR A 37 -8.80 -14.38 7.87
N ALA A 38 -8.14 -13.70 8.81
CA ALA A 38 -7.91 -12.26 8.79
C ALA A 38 -6.43 -11.96 8.57
N LEU A 39 -6.08 -11.45 7.39
CA LEU A 39 -4.72 -11.08 7.03
C LEU A 39 -4.49 -9.58 7.28
N SER A 40 -3.32 -9.22 7.80
CA SER A 40 -2.90 -7.83 7.93
C SER A 40 -1.63 -7.59 7.13
N VAL A 41 -1.64 -6.58 6.27
CA VAL A 41 -0.51 -6.20 5.42
C VAL A 41 -0.01 -4.82 5.83
N THR A 42 1.30 -4.73 6.01
CA THR A 42 2.01 -3.47 6.21
C THR A 42 2.95 -3.26 5.04
N PHE A 43 2.86 -2.10 4.41
CA PHE A 43 3.70 -1.71 3.28
C PHE A 43 4.91 -0.90 3.76
N ASP A 44 5.98 -0.95 2.97
CA ASP A 44 7.16 -0.13 3.21
C ASP A 44 6.89 1.38 3.01
N LEU A 45 7.84 2.22 3.41
CA LEU A 45 7.67 3.67 3.33
C LEU A 45 7.50 4.18 1.89
N PRO A 46 8.29 3.73 0.88
CA PRO A 46 8.10 4.12 -0.52
C PRO A 46 6.68 3.83 -1.02
N THR A 47 6.18 2.62 -0.80
CA THR A 47 4.82 2.22 -1.20
C THR A 47 3.78 3.09 -0.50
N ARG A 48 3.90 3.33 0.82
CA ARG A 48 2.98 4.18 1.59
C ARG A 48 3.00 5.65 1.19
N THR A 49 4.10 6.10 0.61
CA THR A 49 4.28 7.48 0.15
C THR A 49 4.14 7.61 -1.37
N GLY A 50 3.67 6.56 -2.04
CA GLY A 50 3.34 6.58 -3.47
C GLY A 50 4.57 6.83 -4.34
N HIS A 51 5.71 6.25 -3.95
CA HIS A 51 6.97 6.29 -4.67
C HIS A 51 7.38 4.88 -5.09
N ASP A 52 7.90 4.76 -6.30
CA ASP A 52 8.50 3.52 -6.77
C ASP A 52 9.86 3.29 -6.08
N SER A 53 10.21 2.01 -5.88
CA SER A 53 11.45 1.56 -5.22
C SER A 53 12.75 2.07 -5.87
N ASP A 54 12.72 2.44 -7.15
CA ASP A 54 13.89 2.94 -7.89
C ASP A 54 14.09 4.46 -7.78
N THR A 55 13.23 5.16 -7.04
CA THR A 55 13.34 6.61 -6.86
C THR A 55 14.39 6.96 -5.78
N PRO A 56 15.05 8.15 -5.88
CA PRO A 56 15.99 8.59 -4.85
C PRO A 56 15.37 8.68 -3.45
N ALA A 57 14.07 8.98 -3.36
CA ALA A 57 13.33 9.05 -2.10
C ALA A 57 13.13 7.68 -1.42
N ALA A 58 13.26 6.57 -2.17
CA ALA A 58 13.06 5.22 -1.67
C ALA A 58 14.34 4.56 -1.12
N ARG A 59 15.52 5.13 -1.41
CA ARG A 59 16.81 4.51 -1.07
C ARG A 59 16.93 4.25 0.44
N GLY A 60 17.15 2.98 0.79
CA GLY A 60 17.32 2.53 2.17
C GLY A 60 16.02 2.25 2.93
N GLU A 61 14.86 2.52 2.32
CA GLU A 61 13.54 2.33 2.94
C GLU A 61 12.74 1.19 2.29
N VAL A 62 13.14 0.75 1.08
CA VAL A 62 12.49 -0.35 0.35
C VAL A 62 12.52 -1.63 1.18
N GLY A 63 11.36 -2.20 1.48
CA GLY A 63 11.24 -3.43 2.26
C GLY A 63 11.56 -3.30 3.75
N ARG A 64 11.75 -2.07 4.29
CA ARG A 64 12.18 -1.87 5.68
C ARG A 64 11.11 -2.10 6.72
N ALA A 65 10.01 -1.40 6.55
CA ALA A 65 8.89 -1.39 7.50
C ALA A 65 7.76 -2.35 7.08
N GLY A 66 7.89 -3.00 5.93
CA GLY A 66 6.83 -3.80 5.33
C GLY A 66 7.18 -4.27 3.93
N VAL A 67 6.18 -4.79 3.22
CA VAL A 67 6.33 -5.25 1.84
C VAL A 67 6.49 -4.08 0.87
N ALA A 68 7.44 -4.20 -0.06
CA ALA A 68 7.57 -3.30 -1.21
C ALA A 68 6.58 -3.70 -2.33
N VAL A 69 5.74 -2.77 -2.78
CA VAL A 69 4.80 -2.97 -3.89
C VAL A 69 4.81 -1.76 -4.80
N ASP A 70 5.38 -1.93 -6.00
CA ASP A 70 5.46 -0.87 -7.00
C ASP A 70 4.44 -1.09 -8.14
N SER A 71 3.96 -2.31 -8.31
CA SER A 71 3.17 -2.70 -9.49
C SER A 71 2.16 -3.83 -9.22
N ILE A 72 1.31 -4.09 -10.20
CA ILE A 72 0.42 -5.26 -10.21
C ILE A 72 1.18 -6.58 -10.13
N ASP A 73 2.40 -6.66 -10.70
CA ASP A 73 3.22 -7.88 -10.65
C ASP A 73 3.70 -8.18 -9.22
N ASP A 74 3.90 -7.18 -8.38
CA ASP A 74 4.23 -7.37 -6.97
C ASP A 74 3.00 -7.82 -6.17
N MET A 75 1.83 -7.24 -6.46
CA MET A 75 0.58 -7.64 -5.84
C MET A 75 0.19 -9.08 -6.20
N ARG A 76 0.43 -9.51 -7.45
CA ARG A 76 0.26 -10.89 -7.92
C ARG A 76 1.13 -11.86 -7.13
N VAL A 77 2.39 -11.50 -6.88
CA VAL A 77 3.30 -12.32 -6.07
C VAL A 77 2.84 -12.35 -4.61
N LEU A 78 2.49 -11.20 -4.05
CA LEU A 78 2.09 -11.05 -2.65
C LEU A 78 0.86 -11.91 -2.31
N PHE A 79 -0.14 -11.95 -3.18
CA PHE A 79 -1.38 -12.68 -2.96
C PHE A 79 -1.52 -13.95 -3.83
N GLY A 80 -0.44 -14.40 -4.45
CA GLY A 80 -0.43 -15.60 -5.29
C GLY A 80 -0.83 -16.85 -4.51
N GLY A 81 -1.97 -17.45 -4.87
CA GLY A 81 -2.51 -18.64 -4.23
C GLY A 81 -3.14 -18.40 -2.85
N ILE A 82 -3.49 -17.16 -2.52
CA ILE A 82 -4.27 -16.80 -1.33
C ILE A 82 -5.76 -16.74 -1.74
N PRO A 83 -6.69 -17.41 -1.05
CA PRO A 83 -8.11 -17.41 -1.43
C PRO A 83 -8.78 -16.08 -1.05
N LEU A 84 -8.61 -15.04 -1.87
CA LEU A 84 -9.06 -13.67 -1.59
C LEU A 84 -10.58 -13.50 -1.40
N GLY A 85 -11.39 -14.46 -1.86
CA GLY A 85 -12.84 -14.49 -1.62
C GLY A 85 -13.26 -15.11 -0.27
N GLU A 86 -12.31 -15.65 0.49
CA GLU A 86 -12.56 -16.33 1.78
C GLU A 86 -11.84 -15.64 2.94
N VAL A 87 -10.73 -14.96 2.68
CA VAL A 87 -9.98 -14.20 3.68
C VAL A 87 -10.41 -12.74 3.71
N SER A 88 -10.44 -12.15 4.90
CA SER A 88 -10.58 -10.70 5.08
C SER A 88 -9.19 -10.08 5.15
N THR A 89 -8.91 -9.08 4.32
CA THR A 89 -7.58 -8.43 4.28
C THR A 89 -7.65 -7.00 4.82
N SER A 90 -6.77 -6.68 5.77
CA SER A 90 -6.56 -5.33 6.29
C SER A 90 -5.26 -4.75 5.73
N MET A 91 -5.35 -3.62 5.04
CA MET A 91 -4.21 -2.92 4.44
C MET A 91 -3.93 -1.60 5.15
N THR A 92 -2.67 -1.41 5.55
CA THR A 92 -2.20 -0.15 6.16
C THR A 92 -1.55 0.74 5.13
N ALA A 93 -2.34 1.65 4.56
CA ALA A 93 -1.85 2.63 3.60
C ALA A 93 -1.99 4.05 4.18
N ASP A 94 -1.32 5.00 3.52
CA ASP A 94 -1.52 6.43 3.76
C ASP A 94 -2.25 7.01 2.54
N ALA A 95 -1.58 7.85 1.75
CA ALA A 95 -2.16 8.49 0.58
C ALA A 95 -2.41 7.59 -0.66
N PRO A 96 -1.66 6.48 -0.91
CA PRO A 96 -1.93 5.59 -2.04
C PRO A 96 -2.93 4.47 -1.69
N ALA A 97 -3.78 4.66 -0.68
CA ALA A 97 -4.80 3.68 -0.29
C ALA A 97 -5.68 3.25 -1.48
N ALA A 98 -6.17 4.21 -2.27
CA ALA A 98 -6.96 3.90 -3.46
C ALA A 98 -6.20 3.02 -4.47
N VAL A 99 -4.91 3.32 -4.69
CA VAL A 99 -4.06 2.56 -5.62
C VAL A 99 -3.90 1.11 -5.16
N LEU A 100 -3.60 0.91 -3.87
CA LEU A 100 -3.37 -0.42 -3.30
C LEU A 100 -4.65 -1.25 -3.26
N LEU A 101 -5.81 -0.63 -2.99
CA LEU A 101 -7.10 -1.30 -3.09
C LEU A 101 -7.38 -1.77 -4.52
N LEU A 102 -7.15 -0.92 -5.52
CA LEU A 102 -7.40 -1.29 -6.91
C LEU A 102 -6.44 -2.38 -7.40
N LEU A 103 -5.17 -2.34 -6.99
CA LEU A 103 -4.23 -3.43 -7.25
C LEU A 103 -4.70 -4.75 -6.64
N TYR A 104 -5.18 -4.71 -5.39
CA TYR A 104 -5.73 -5.88 -4.71
C TYR A 104 -6.98 -6.42 -5.43
N GLN A 105 -7.90 -5.53 -5.84
CA GLN A 105 -9.09 -5.89 -6.61
C GLN A 105 -8.71 -6.55 -7.94
N LEU A 106 -7.76 -5.98 -8.68
CA LEU A 106 -7.32 -6.54 -9.98
C LEU A 106 -6.75 -7.95 -9.82
N VAL A 107 -5.94 -8.20 -8.79
CA VAL A 107 -5.42 -9.55 -8.51
C VAL A 107 -6.54 -10.51 -8.12
N ALA A 108 -7.54 -10.06 -7.37
CA ALA A 108 -8.69 -10.90 -7.03
C ALA A 108 -9.53 -11.27 -8.27
N GLU A 109 -9.79 -10.30 -9.15
CA GLU A 109 -10.50 -10.52 -10.40
C GLU A 109 -9.74 -11.51 -11.30
N GLU A 110 -8.40 -11.42 -11.37
CA GLU A 110 -7.55 -12.40 -12.06
C GLU A 110 -7.63 -13.81 -11.48
N GLN A 111 -7.89 -13.93 -10.18
CA GLN A 111 -8.11 -15.20 -9.49
C GLN A 111 -9.56 -15.71 -9.60
N GLY A 112 -10.44 -15.00 -10.32
CA GLY A 112 -11.85 -15.36 -10.49
C GLY A 112 -12.75 -14.95 -9.32
N VAL A 113 -12.28 -14.07 -8.43
CA VAL A 113 -13.07 -13.52 -7.33
C VAL A 113 -13.65 -12.18 -7.78
N ALA A 114 -14.99 -12.11 -7.83
CA ALA A 114 -15.69 -10.87 -8.13
C ALA A 114 -15.45 -9.81 -7.04
N ALA A 115 -15.39 -8.54 -7.44
CA ALA A 115 -15.09 -7.42 -6.55
C ALA A 115 -16.08 -7.31 -5.38
N ASP A 116 -17.35 -7.63 -5.60
CA ASP A 116 -18.42 -7.59 -4.59
C ASP A 116 -18.27 -8.64 -3.47
N ARG A 117 -17.45 -9.67 -3.70
CA ARG A 117 -17.13 -10.71 -2.71
C ARG A 117 -15.92 -10.36 -1.84
N LEU A 118 -15.19 -9.30 -2.17
CA LEU A 118 -14.02 -8.91 -1.41
C LEU A 118 -14.41 -8.33 -0.06
N THR A 119 -13.75 -8.81 0.98
CA THR A 119 -13.93 -8.32 2.34
C THR A 119 -12.61 -7.84 2.90
N GLY A 120 -12.66 -6.72 3.60
CA GLY A 120 -11.44 -6.16 4.13
C GLY A 120 -11.60 -4.78 4.71
N ALA A 121 -10.45 -4.20 5.02
CA ALA A 121 -10.34 -2.82 5.41
C ALA A 121 -9.10 -2.19 4.80
N ILE A 122 -9.20 -0.90 4.47
CA ILE A 122 -8.03 -0.11 4.16
C ILE A 122 -7.99 1.14 5.02
N ARG A 123 -6.85 1.37 5.64
CA ARG A 123 -6.59 2.64 6.32
C ARG A 123 -6.22 3.69 5.27
N ASN A 124 -6.94 4.80 5.27
CA ASN A 124 -6.59 6.01 4.53
C ASN A 124 -6.17 7.08 5.55
N GLY A 125 -4.90 7.46 5.57
CA GLY A 125 -4.32 8.36 6.59
C GLY A 125 -4.78 9.83 6.52
N VAL A 126 -5.98 10.14 6.04
CA VAL A 126 -6.47 11.52 5.86
C VAL A 126 -7.23 11.99 7.11
N PRO A 127 -7.07 13.24 7.58
CA PRO A 127 -6.02 14.19 7.23
C PRO A 127 -4.64 13.80 7.80
N TRP A 128 -4.51 13.09 8.90
CA TRP A 128 -3.33 13.28 9.79
C TRP A 128 -2.01 12.56 9.41
N GLY A 129 -1.92 11.96 8.22
CA GLY A 129 -0.75 11.24 7.69
C GLY A 129 0.24 12.12 6.91
N PRO A 130 1.40 11.57 6.49
CA PRO A 130 2.33 12.26 5.60
C PRO A 130 1.66 12.47 4.24
N TYR A 131 1.05 13.63 4.05
CA TYR A 131 0.31 13.99 2.85
C TYR A 131 1.19 13.93 1.60
N ILE A 132 0.80 13.11 0.62
CA ILE A 132 1.33 13.20 -0.75
C ILE A 132 0.68 14.39 -1.48
N PHE A 133 -0.63 14.61 -1.27
CA PHE A 133 -1.42 15.64 -1.93
C PHE A 133 -1.85 16.73 -0.94
N PRO A 134 -2.17 17.95 -1.39
CA PRO A 134 -2.77 18.96 -0.51
C PRO A 134 -4.08 18.46 0.16
N PRO A 135 -4.53 19.10 1.26
CA PRO A 135 -5.68 18.63 2.04
C PRO A 135 -6.97 18.44 1.23
N GLU A 136 -7.32 19.41 0.37
CA GLU A 136 -8.55 19.37 -0.44
C GLU A 136 -8.56 18.19 -1.44
N PRO A 137 -7.52 18.00 -2.29
CA PRO A 137 -7.39 16.80 -3.10
C PRO A 137 -7.35 15.48 -2.33
N SER A 138 -6.78 15.46 -1.11
CA SER A 138 -6.76 14.26 -0.27
C SER A 138 -8.16 13.88 0.24
N LEU A 139 -8.97 14.88 0.59
CA LEU A 139 -10.38 14.68 0.94
C LEU A 139 -11.18 14.20 -0.26
N ARG A 140 -10.99 14.81 -1.43
CA ARG A 140 -11.61 14.36 -2.67
C ARG A 140 -11.27 12.89 -2.99
N LEU A 141 -9.99 12.51 -2.93
CA LEU A 141 -9.58 11.13 -3.19
C LEU A 141 -10.22 10.15 -2.18
N SER A 142 -10.44 10.59 -0.95
CA SER A 142 -11.17 9.80 0.05
C SER A 142 -12.63 9.64 -0.33
N ASP A 143 -13.31 10.71 -0.74
CA ASP A 143 -14.70 10.68 -1.20
C ASP A 143 -14.88 9.79 -2.43
N ASP A 144 -13.97 9.90 -3.41
CA ASP A 144 -13.91 9.04 -4.58
C ASP A 144 -13.73 7.56 -4.19
N LEU A 145 -12.85 7.28 -3.22
CA LEU A 145 -12.65 5.94 -2.67
C LEU A 145 -13.90 5.40 -1.97
N PHE A 146 -14.58 6.22 -1.15
CA PHE A 146 -15.84 5.82 -0.51
C PHE A 146 -16.92 5.52 -1.56
N GLY A 147 -17.07 6.39 -2.56
CA GLY A 147 -18.04 6.22 -3.64
C GLY A 147 -17.78 4.96 -4.45
N TYR A 148 -16.52 4.68 -4.77
CA TYR A 148 -16.12 3.48 -5.50
C TYR A 148 -16.34 2.20 -4.68
N CYS A 149 -15.91 2.16 -3.42
CA CYS A 149 -16.14 0.99 -2.55
C CYS A 149 -17.63 0.70 -2.42
N ARG A 150 -18.48 1.73 -2.25
CA ARG A 150 -19.93 1.54 -2.17
C ARG A 150 -20.52 0.94 -3.44
N ALA A 151 -20.00 1.30 -4.61
CA ALA A 151 -20.51 0.85 -5.91
C ALA A 151 -19.98 -0.54 -6.30
N GLU A 152 -18.67 -0.76 -6.14
CA GLU A 152 -17.95 -1.90 -6.74
C GLU A 152 -17.48 -2.93 -5.71
N ILE A 153 -17.21 -2.52 -4.46
CA ILE A 153 -16.63 -3.37 -3.41
C ILE A 153 -17.35 -3.17 -2.05
N PRO A 154 -18.67 -3.45 -1.95
CA PRO A 154 -19.48 -3.12 -0.77
C PRO A 154 -19.00 -3.78 0.53
N GLY A 155 -18.29 -4.91 0.44
CA GLY A 155 -17.66 -5.59 1.58
C GLY A 155 -16.40 -4.91 2.13
N TRP A 156 -15.91 -3.84 1.47
CA TRP A 156 -14.69 -3.16 1.84
C TRP A 156 -14.93 -1.96 2.76
N ARG A 157 -14.27 -1.97 3.93
CA ARG A 157 -14.34 -0.89 4.90
C ARG A 157 -13.19 0.09 4.71
N THR A 158 -13.50 1.33 4.40
CA THR A 158 -12.54 2.44 4.40
C THR A 158 -12.48 3.02 5.80
N ILE A 159 -11.33 2.83 6.47
CA ILE A 159 -11.15 3.24 7.86
C ILE A 159 -10.28 4.49 7.90
N THR A 160 -10.91 5.59 8.29
CA THR A 160 -10.21 6.84 8.61
C THR A 160 -10.03 6.93 10.11
N VAL A 161 -8.86 6.52 10.62
CA VAL A 161 -8.51 6.71 12.04
C VAL A 161 -7.76 8.03 12.22
N PRO A 162 -8.10 8.85 13.22
CA PRO A 162 -7.22 9.92 13.67
C PRO A 162 -5.86 9.32 14.05
N ARG A 163 -4.76 9.98 13.69
CA ARG A 163 -3.45 9.63 14.24
C ARG A 163 -3.52 9.89 15.74
N THR A 164 -3.75 8.83 16.51
CA THR A 164 -3.62 8.86 17.96
C THR A 164 -2.14 8.63 18.20
N ASP A 165 -1.41 9.67 18.58
CA ASP A 165 -0.03 9.53 19.03
C ASP A 165 -0.09 8.71 20.33
N PRO A 166 0.44 7.47 20.39
CA PRO A 166 0.31 6.62 21.57
C PRO A 166 1.01 7.17 22.82
N GLY A 167 1.66 8.33 22.73
CA GLY A 167 2.48 8.86 23.81
C GLY A 167 3.86 8.22 23.77
N GLY A 168 4.71 8.77 22.91
CA GLY A 168 6.12 8.39 22.80
C GLY A 168 6.40 7.39 21.69
N PRO A 169 7.66 7.34 21.20
CA PRO A 169 8.04 6.33 20.23
C PRO A 169 7.92 4.95 20.88
N GLU A 170 7.06 4.08 20.33
CA GLU A 170 7.24 2.65 20.54
C GLU A 170 8.68 2.29 20.16
N PRO A 171 9.37 1.42 20.92
CA PRO A 171 10.71 0.98 20.56
C PRO A 171 10.66 0.34 19.16
N TYR A 172 11.09 1.11 18.16
CA TYR A 172 11.33 0.59 16.82
C TYR A 172 12.60 -0.23 16.89
N GLU A 173 12.47 -1.55 16.99
CA GLU A 173 13.61 -2.43 16.71
C GLU A 173 13.97 -2.26 15.24
N PRO A 174 15.20 -1.82 14.91
CA PRO A 174 15.59 -1.66 13.53
C PRO A 174 15.62 -3.03 12.86
N PHE A 175 14.57 -3.35 12.13
CA PHE A 175 14.64 -4.41 11.13
C PHE A 175 15.73 -4.01 10.14
N HIS A 176 16.83 -4.76 10.15
CA HIS A 176 17.87 -4.65 9.16
C HIS A 176 17.32 -5.14 7.83
N VAL A 177 17.16 -4.21 6.90
CA VAL A 177 16.78 -4.52 5.52
C VAL A 177 17.99 -5.08 4.82
N ASP A 178 17.81 -6.21 4.14
CA ASP A 178 18.77 -6.62 3.13
C ASP A 178 18.75 -5.57 1.98
N PRO A 179 19.85 -4.84 1.74
CA PRO A 179 19.92 -3.87 0.65
C PRO A 179 19.60 -4.46 -0.72
N SER A 180 19.72 -5.78 -0.88
CA SER A 180 19.36 -6.49 -2.10
C SER A 180 17.87 -6.33 -2.46
N VAL A 181 16.98 -6.10 -1.50
CA VAL A 181 15.53 -5.93 -1.75
C VAL A 181 15.27 -4.72 -2.65
N GLY A 182 15.92 -3.58 -2.38
CA GLY A 182 15.80 -2.39 -3.21
C GLY A 182 16.30 -2.62 -4.64
N THR A 183 17.44 -3.30 -4.79
CA THR A 183 17.99 -3.66 -6.10
C THR A 183 17.05 -4.61 -6.87
N GLN A 184 16.53 -5.65 -6.20
CA GLN A 184 15.60 -6.60 -6.80
C GLN A 184 14.31 -5.91 -7.28
N GLN A 185 13.77 -4.97 -6.50
CA GLN A 185 12.60 -4.21 -6.91
C GLN A 185 12.88 -3.26 -8.08
N ALA A 186 14.03 -2.57 -8.07
CA ALA A 186 14.44 -1.75 -9.21
C ALA A 186 14.60 -2.58 -10.50
N GLU A 187 15.14 -3.80 -10.41
CA GLU A 187 15.21 -4.72 -11.55
C GLU A 187 13.84 -5.18 -12.04
N ARG A 188 12.90 -5.46 -11.13
CA ARG A 188 11.52 -5.82 -11.47
C ARG A 188 10.80 -4.67 -12.18
N LEU A 189 10.96 -3.45 -11.70
CA LEU A 189 10.46 -2.23 -12.34
C LEU A 189 11.06 -2.01 -13.73
N CYS A 190 12.38 -2.18 -13.87
CA CYS A 190 13.06 -2.08 -15.16
C CYS A 190 12.47 -3.07 -16.17
N LYS A 191 12.29 -4.34 -15.76
CA LYS A 191 11.66 -5.36 -16.59
C LYS A 191 10.21 -4.97 -16.95
N LEU A 192 9.40 -4.59 -15.96
CA LEU A 192 8.01 -4.18 -16.18
C LEU A 192 7.91 -3.07 -17.25
N ARG A 193 8.73 -2.02 -17.09
CA ARG A 193 8.72 -0.86 -18.00
C ARG A 193 9.27 -1.20 -19.38
N ALA A 194 10.14 -2.21 -19.50
CA ALA A 194 10.66 -2.68 -20.79
C ALA A 194 9.65 -3.53 -21.59
N TRP A 195 8.77 -4.28 -20.91
CA TRP A 195 7.85 -5.22 -21.56
C TRP A 195 6.41 -4.69 -21.73
N ARG A 196 6.04 -3.60 -21.06
CA ARG A 196 4.68 -3.05 -21.12
C ARG A 196 4.42 -2.27 -22.42
N GLU A 197 3.16 -2.16 -22.78
CA GLU A 197 2.69 -1.31 -23.87
C GLU A 197 2.66 0.16 -23.42
N GLN A 198 3.78 0.87 -23.63
CA GLN A 198 3.95 2.24 -23.12
C GLN A 198 2.86 3.21 -23.59
N SER A 199 2.39 3.07 -24.83
CA SER A 199 1.32 3.92 -25.37
C SER A 199 -0.01 3.77 -24.61
N GLN A 200 -0.31 2.57 -24.10
CA GLN A 200 -1.51 2.32 -23.31
C GLN A 200 -1.38 2.93 -21.91
N VAL A 201 -0.21 2.83 -21.30
CA VAL A 201 0.11 3.48 -20.01
C VAL A 201 -0.05 4.99 -20.13
N ASP A 202 0.57 5.59 -21.15
CA ASP A 202 0.52 7.04 -21.37
C ASP A 202 -0.92 7.53 -21.58
N ALA A 203 -1.68 6.80 -22.39
CA ALA A 203 -3.09 7.10 -22.63
C ALA A 203 -3.95 6.98 -21.37
N ALA A 204 -3.74 5.94 -20.55
CA ALA A 204 -4.47 5.74 -19.30
C ALA A 204 -4.11 6.81 -18.25
N LEU A 205 -2.83 7.12 -18.08
CA LEU A 205 -2.37 8.20 -17.18
C LEU A 205 -2.88 9.57 -17.64
N ALA A 206 -3.00 9.81 -18.96
CA ALA A 206 -3.62 11.03 -19.47
C ALA A 206 -5.12 11.12 -19.12
N ARG A 207 -5.86 10.02 -19.21
CA ARG A 207 -7.27 9.95 -18.75
C ARG A 207 -7.39 10.21 -17.25
N LEU A 208 -6.48 9.64 -16.45
CA LEU A 208 -6.43 9.87 -15.01
C LEU A 208 -6.21 11.36 -14.70
N ARG A 209 -5.23 12.01 -15.36
CA ARG A 209 -5.01 13.46 -15.19
C ARG A 209 -6.23 14.29 -15.58
N LYS A 210 -6.92 13.91 -16.66
CA LYS A 210 -8.16 14.57 -17.08
C LYS A 210 -9.27 14.45 -16.02
N ALA A 211 -9.48 13.26 -15.45
CA ALA A 211 -10.45 13.07 -14.37
C ALA A 211 -10.07 13.86 -13.11
N ALA A 212 -8.77 13.89 -12.77
CA ALA A 212 -8.25 14.65 -11.64
C ALA A 212 -8.44 16.17 -11.79
N LEU A 213 -8.44 16.70 -13.02
CA LEU A 213 -8.80 18.10 -13.33
C LEU A 213 -10.32 18.35 -13.30
N GLY A 214 -11.12 17.35 -13.64
CA GLY A 214 -12.58 17.41 -13.65
C GLY A 214 -13.19 17.10 -12.28
N ALA A 215 -14.47 16.69 -12.29
CA ALA A 215 -15.22 16.25 -11.11
C ALA A 215 -15.51 14.74 -11.10
N ASP A 216 -15.03 14.01 -12.11
CA ASP A 216 -15.22 12.57 -12.22
C ASP A 216 -14.44 11.84 -11.12
N ASN A 217 -14.97 10.68 -10.70
CA ASN A 217 -14.30 9.82 -9.73
C ASN A 217 -13.01 9.25 -10.33
N VAL A 218 -11.87 9.54 -9.69
CA VAL A 218 -10.56 9.18 -10.25
C VAL A 218 -10.24 7.69 -10.17
N LEU A 219 -10.96 6.87 -9.39
CA LEU A 219 -10.63 5.46 -9.21
C LEU A 219 -10.85 4.62 -10.48
N TYR A 220 -11.84 4.96 -11.31
CA TYR A 220 -12.08 4.24 -12.56
C TYR A 220 -10.91 4.39 -13.57
N PRO A 221 -10.49 5.60 -13.96
CA PRO A 221 -9.30 5.75 -14.82
C PRO A 221 -8.00 5.36 -14.11
N MET A 222 -7.97 5.36 -12.78
CA MET A 222 -6.83 4.81 -12.01
C MET A 222 -6.74 3.29 -12.16
N LYS A 223 -7.86 2.56 -12.08
CA LYS A 223 -7.91 1.12 -12.31
C LYS A 223 -7.45 0.78 -13.73
N ASP A 224 -7.91 1.53 -14.73
CA ASP A 224 -7.44 1.39 -16.11
C ASP A 224 -5.92 1.55 -16.24
N ALA A 225 -5.33 2.55 -15.56
CA ALA A 225 -3.90 2.78 -15.60
C ALA A 225 -3.12 1.63 -14.96
N LEU A 226 -3.60 1.11 -13.82
CA LEU A 226 -2.98 -0.03 -13.15
C LEU A 226 -3.10 -1.31 -13.98
N LEU A 227 -4.24 -1.55 -14.64
CA LEU A 227 -4.44 -2.65 -15.58
C LEU A 227 -3.51 -2.54 -16.79
N ALA A 228 -3.25 -1.33 -17.28
CA ALA A 228 -2.25 -1.04 -18.31
C ALA A 228 -0.80 -1.16 -17.83
N ARG A 229 -0.56 -1.58 -16.58
CA ARG A 229 0.77 -1.71 -15.93
C ARG A 229 1.48 -0.38 -15.65
N ALA A 230 0.72 0.66 -15.33
CA ALA A 230 1.28 1.81 -14.64
C ALA A 230 1.70 1.41 -13.22
N THR A 231 2.79 1.99 -12.73
CA THR A 231 3.29 1.75 -11.36
C THR A 231 2.53 2.60 -10.33
N VAL A 232 2.68 2.25 -9.05
CA VAL A 232 2.17 3.02 -7.92
C VAL A 232 2.71 4.45 -7.98
N GLY A 233 4.01 4.61 -8.23
CA GLY A 233 4.69 5.89 -8.34
C GLY A 233 4.26 6.72 -9.54
N GLU A 234 3.96 6.09 -10.69
CA GLU A 234 3.45 6.78 -11.88
C GLU A 234 2.02 7.28 -11.72
N VAL A 235 1.15 6.46 -11.13
CA VAL A 235 -0.23 6.84 -10.81
C VAL A 235 -0.24 7.99 -9.80
N CYS A 236 0.50 7.85 -8.70
CA CYS A 236 0.64 8.92 -7.71
C CYS A 236 1.30 10.16 -8.31
N GLY A 237 2.28 9.98 -9.20
CA GLY A 237 2.95 11.06 -9.93
C GLY A 237 2.01 11.81 -10.87
N ALA A 238 1.11 11.12 -11.56
CA ALA A 238 0.11 11.73 -12.42
C ALA A 238 -0.87 12.60 -11.61
N LEU A 239 -1.30 12.14 -10.44
CA LEU A 239 -2.13 12.93 -9.52
C LEU A 239 -1.35 14.11 -8.93
N ARG A 240 -0.09 13.91 -8.52
CA ARG A 240 0.80 14.98 -8.03
C ARG A 240 1.01 16.09 -9.06
N ALA A 241 1.07 15.74 -10.35
CA ALA A 241 1.21 16.72 -11.43
C ALA A 241 -0.02 17.64 -11.60
N VAL A 242 -1.21 17.18 -11.17
CA VAL A 242 -2.47 17.95 -11.28
C VAL A 242 -2.78 18.68 -9.98
N TRP A 243 -2.65 17.99 -8.85
CA TRP A 243 -3.04 18.50 -7.53
C TRP A 243 -1.90 19.16 -6.77
N GLY A 244 -0.67 19.03 -7.23
CA GLY A 244 0.52 19.43 -6.50
C GLY A 244 0.92 18.45 -5.40
N THR A 245 1.98 18.81 -4.68
CA THR A 245 2.52 18.05 -3.54
C THR A 245 2.35 18.85 -2.26
N SER A 246 1.94 18.20 -1.17
CA SER A 246 2.00 18.84 0.14
C SER A 246 3.44 18.88 0.62
N ALA A 247 3.94 20.04 1.04
CA ALA A 247 5.17 20.09 1.82
C ALA A 247 4.94 19.34 3.14
N ARG A 248 5.88 18.47 3.52
CA ARG A 248 5.91 17.88 4.86
C ARG A 248 5.84 19.02 5.87
N ARG A 249 4.78 19.10 6.68
CA ARG A 249 4.76 20.01 7.85
C ARG A 249 5.79 19.49 8.85
N SER A 250 7.02 19.93 8.69
CA SER A 250 8.08 19.83 9.68
C SER A 250 7.84 20.91 10.74
N GLY A 251 6.77 20.76 11.52
CA GLY A 251 6.46 21.70 12.59
C GLY A 251 5.46 21.08 13.56
N PRO A 252 5.64 21.26 14.88
CA PRO A 252 4.74 20.68 15.87
C PRO A 252 3.30 21.11 15.59
N THR A 253 2.36 20.19 15.81
CA THR A 253 0.93 20.46 15.81
C THR A 253 0.66 21.62 16.77
N PRO A 254 -0.04 22.71 16.39
CA PRO A 254 -0.39 23.76 17.33
C PRO A 254 -1.36 23.10 18.30
N VAL A 255 -0.97 23.03 19.57
CA VAL A 255 -1.92 22.71 20.62
C VAL A 255 -2.94 23.85 20.59
N LEU A 256 -4.19 23.54 20.24
CA LEU A 256 -5.30 24.46 20.44
C LEU A 256 -5.39 24.70 21.95
N THR A 257 -4.79 25.78 22.43
CA THR A 257 -4.99 26.22 23.81
C THR A 257 -6.44 26.65 23.92
N ALA A 258 -7.23 25.84 24.62
CA ALA A 258 -8.57 26.21 25.04
C ALA A 258 -8.48 27.57 25.74
N GLY A 259 -9.08 28.59 25.14
CA GLY A 259 -9.17 29.91 25.74
C GLY A 259 -9.92 29.79 27.06
N THR A 260 -9.24 30.02 28.17
CA THR A 260 -9.90 30.34 29.42
C THR A 260 -10.44 31.76 29.30
N ALA A 261 -11.75 31.84 29.16
CA ALA A 261 -12.50 33.07 29.36
C ALA A 261 -12.28 33.56 30.81
N SER A 262 -11.82 34.81 30.95
CA SER A 262 -12.19 35.76 32.01
C SER A 262 -11.69 37.14 31.61
#